data_AF-A0A0F9C8H1-F1
#
_entry.id   AF-A0A0F9C8H1-F1
#
_cell.length_a   1.000
_cell.length_b   1.000
_cell.length_c   1.000
_cell.angle_alpha   90.00
_cell.angle_beta   90.00
_cell.angle_gamma   90.00
#
_symmetry.space_group_name_H-M   'P 1'
#
loop_
_entity.id
_entity.type
_entity.pdbx_description
1 polymer ?
#
loop_
_entity_poly.entity_id
_entity_poly.type
_entity_poly.pdbx_seq_one_letter_code
_entity_poly.pdbx_strand_id
1 'polypeptide(L)' 'MANMGYCRFQNTLTDLRDCKDNLFAEDLSVEEVKARERLVAICAEIMEEWGETS' A
#
# COMPACT_ATOMS: atom_id res chain seq x y z
N MET A 1 -14.26 -11.29 7.49
CA MET A 1 -13.17 -12.29 7.44
C MET A 1 -13.11 -12.87 6.04
N ALA A 2 -12.20 -12.37 5.19
CA ALA A 2 -12.04 -12.86 3.83
C ALA A 2 -11.10 -14.06 3.83
N ASN A 3 -11.52 -15.18 3.24
CA ASN A 3 -10.63 -16.29 2.89
C ASN A 3 -9.56 -15.77 1.92
N MET A 4 -8.38 -15.40 2.43
CA MET A 4 -7.26 -14.74 1.72
C MET A 4 -6.57 -15.62 0.64
N GLY A 5 -7.27 -16.64 0.13
CA GLY A 5 -6.76 -17.53 -0.91
C GLY A 5 -7.04 -17.08 -2.34
N TYR A 6 -8.13 -16.35 -2.61
CA TYR A 6 -8.63 -16.23 -4.00
C TYR A 6 -8.45 -14.87 -4.70
N CYS A 7 -8.12 -13.77 -4.02
CA CYS A 7 -8.02 -12.45 -4.66
C CYS A 7 -6.96 -11.53 -4.01
N ARG A 8 -5.69 -11.99 -3.88
CA ARG A 8 -4.62 -11.19 -3.24
C ARG A 8 -4.49 -9.80 -3.87
N PHE A 9 -4.39 -9.73 -5.19
CA PHE A 9 -4.21 -8.44 -5.87
C PHE A 9 -5.47 -7.57 -5.91
N GLN A 10 -6.66 -8.14 -6.12
CA GLN A 10 -7.88 -7.33 -6.26
C GLN A 10 -8.29 -6.65 -4.95
N ASN A 11 -8.17 -7.36 -3.83
CA ASN A 11 -8.48 -6.80 -2.51
C ASN A 11 -7.42 -5.75 -2.15
N THR A 12 -6.14 -6.11 -2.23
CA THR A 12 -5.04 -5.19 -1.93
C THR A 12 -5.03 -3.96 -2.83
N LEU A 13 -5.44 -4.07 -4.11
CA LEU A 13 -5.55 -2.92 -4.99
C LEU A 13 -6.63 -1.92 -4.52
N THR A 14 -7.74 -2.42 -3.98
CA THR A 14 -8.80 -1.57 -3.43
C THR A 14 -8.29 -0.81 -2.22
N ASP A 15 -7.66 -1.52 -1.27
CA ASP A 15 -7.10 -0.93 -0.06
C ASP A 15 -5.98 0.07 -0.39
N LEU A 16 -5.10 -0.25 -1.35
CA LEU A 16 -4.01 0.63 -1.76
C LEU A 16 -4.51 1.93 -2.40
N ARG A 17 -5.64 1.89 -3.13
CA ARG A 17 -6.27 3.10 -3.69
C ARG A 17 -6.78 4.02 -2.59
N ASP A 18 -7.42 3.46 -1.57
CA ASP A 18 -7.88 4.22 -0.40
C ASP A 18 -6.71 4.87 0.33
N CYS A 19 -5.62 4.13 0.56
CA CYS A 19 -4.40 4.69 1.14
C CYS A 19 -3.79 5.80 0.28
N LYS A 20 -3.83 5.67 -1.05
CA LYS A 20 -3.34 6.70 -1.97
C LYS A 20 -4.15 7.99 -1.87
N ASP A 21 -5.47 7.89 -1.80
CA ASP A 21 -6.36 9.06 -1.73
C ASP A 21 -6.17 9.82 -0.41
N ASN A 22 -5.79 9.11 0.66
CA ASN A 22 -5.51 9.68 1.98
C ASN A 22 -4.01 9.89 2.29
N LEU A 23 -3.13 9.77 1.28
CA LEU A 23 -1.68 9.76 1.50
C LEU A 23 -1.17 11.02 2.21
N PHE A 24 -1.77 12.17 1.91
CA PHE A 24 -1.37 13.47 2.46
C PHE A 24 -2.28 13.96 3.60
N ALA A 25 -3.06 13.06 4.22
CA ALA A 25 -3.84 13.40 5.40
C ALA A 25 -2.94 13.94 6.53
N GLU A 26 -3.37 15.04 7.14
CA GLU A 26 -2.63 15.76 8.19
C GLU A 26 -3.04 15.31 9.61
N ASP A 27 -4.18 14.63 9.74
CA ASP A 27 -4.80 14.22 11.01
C ASP A 27 -4.60 12.73 11.34
N LEU A 28 -3.42 12.20 11.01
CA LEU A 28 -3.08 10.79 11.26
C LEU A 28 -2.54 10.56 12.68
N SER A 29 -2.86 9.39 13.24
CA SER A 29 -2.20 8.91 14.45
C SER A 29 -0.72 8.59 14.19
N VAL A 30 0.10 8.54 15.25
CA VAL A 30 1.54 8.20 15.13
C VAL A 30 1.76 6.84 14.43
N GLU A 31 0.90 5.86 14.69
CA GLU A 31 1.02 4.55 14.06
C GLU A 31 0.60 4.57 12.58
N GLU A 32 -0.41 5.37 12.22
CA GLU A 32 -0.82 5.57 10.82
C GLU A 32 0.26 6.31 10.01
N VAL A 33 0.95 7.28 10.60
CA VAL A 33 2.10 7.95 9.95
C VAL A 33 3.20 6.93 9.62
N LYS A 34 3.56 6.06 10.57
CA LYS A 34 4.56 4.99 10.35
C LYS A 34 4.09 3.97 9.31
N ALA A 35 2.81 3.59 9.36
CA ALA A 35 2.23 2.65 8.40
C ALA A 35 2.28 3.22 6.99
N ARG A 36 1.92 4.51 6.82
CA ARG A 36 2.04 5.26 5.57
C ARG A 36 3.46 5.26 5.03
N GLU A 37 4.45 5.61 5.86
CA GLU A 37 5.87 5.64 5.44
C GLU A 37 6.33 4.27 4.93
N ARG A 38 5.98 3.20 5.64
CA ARG A 38 6.32 1.82 5.24
C ARG A 38 5.58 1.38 3.98
N LEU A 39 4.32 1.76 3.81
CA LEU A 39 3.54 1.46 2.61
C LEU A 39 4.21 2.08 1.38
N VAL A 40 4.61 3.35 1.45
CA VAL A 40 5.30 4.04 0.36
C VAL A 40 6.65 3.38 0.05
N ALA A 41 7.43 3.01 1.08
CA ALA A 41 8.70 2.31 0.89
C ALA A 41 8.53 0.99 0.14
N ILE A 42 7.56 0.16 0.54
CA ILE A 42 7.26 -1.12 -0.14
C ILE A 42 6.81 -0.87 -1.59
N CYS A 43 5.98 0.14 -1.85
CA CYS A 43 5.61 0.48 -3.23
C CYS A 43 6.81 0.91 -4.09
N ALA A 44 7.79 1.60 -3.51
CA ALA A 44 9.01 1.99 -4.21
C ALA A 44 9.88 0.77 -4.52
N GLU A 45 10.09 -0.14 -3.56
CA GLU A 45 10.81 -1.40 -3.74
C GLU A 45 10.18 -2.25 -4.86
N ILE A 46 8.85 -2.41 -4.85
CA ILE A 46 8.11 -3.12 -5.91
C ILE A 46 8.36 -2.50 -7.29
N MET A 47 8.37 -1.16 -7.39
CA MET A 47 8.59 -0.46 -8.65
C MET A 47 10.03 -0.60 -9.17
N GLU A 48 11.01 -0.59 -8.27
CA GLU A 48 12.42 -0.83 -8.59
C GLU A 48 12.60 -2.26 -9.15
N GLU A 49 12.13 -3.28 -8.42
CA GLU A 49 12.22 -4.68 -8.84
C GLU A 49 11.47 -4.94 -10.16
N TRP A 50 10.30 -4.32 -10.35
CA TRP A 50 9.52 -4.45 -11.58
C TRP A 50 10.24 -3.80 -12.79
N GLY A 51 10.85 -2.63 -12.58
CA GLY A 51 11.60 -1.91 -13.61
C GLY A 51 12.87 -2.65 -14.07
N GLU A 52 13.53 -3.38 -13.17
CA GLU A 52 14.68 -4.23 -13.52
C GLU A 52 14.30 -5.47 -14.33
N THR A 53 13.03 -5.89 -14.24
CA THR A 53 12.52 -7.12 -14.87
C THR A 53 11.82 -6.86 -16.22
N SER A 54 11.62 -5.60 -16.62
CA SER A 54 10.80 -5.20 -17.79
C SER A 54 11.55 -4.60 -18.98
#